data_AF-A0A3P1B2A1-F1
#
_entry.id   AF-A0A3P1B2A1-F1
#
_cell.length_a   1.000
_cell.length_b   1.000
_cell.length_c   1.000
_cell.angle_alpha   90.00
_cell.angle_beta   90.00
_cell.angle_gamma   90.00
#
_symmetry.space_group_name_H-M   'P 1'
#
loop_
_entity.id
_entity.type
_entity.pdbx_description
1 polymer ?
#
loop_
_entity_poly.entity_id
_entity_poly.type
_entity_poly.pdbx_seq_one_letter_code
_entity_poly.pdbx_strand_id
1 'polypeptide(L)'
;MFYIDLNVRQKVTFDINELTEIYKEGNVEVLKAHTIGENADDLIKHGMFLVKKNGVVIDEFVVKTDESIPHLRRLDLMETDFSSFLSLDFNLESQSTEVTNKKPRKKIGDCGQDVIDCIQDVYTNNGWASVAAFVTTAFIPQTAVVFTIVCYNINY
;
A
#
# COMPACT_ATOMS: atom_id res chain seq x y z
N MET A 1 14.61 -6.88 21.02
CA MET A 1 14.36 -7.19 19.60
C MET A 1 12.85 -7.31 19.47
N PHE A 2 12.22 -6.32 18.83
CA PHE A 2 10.75 -6.26 18.73
C PHE A 2 10.33 -6.81 17.37
N TYR A 3 9.67 -7.95 17.37
CA TYR A 3 8.99 -8.52 16.20
C TYR A 3 7.51 -8.24 16.36
N ILE A 4 6.85 -7.77 15.30
CA ILE A 4 5.39 -7.76 15.27
C ILE A 4 4.97 -9.00 14.49
N ASP A 5 4.60 -10.05 15.22
CA ASP A 5 4.07 -11.30 14.67
C ASP A 5 2.59 -11.09 14.36
N LEU A 6 2.35 -10.49 13.19
CA LEU A 6 1.01 -10.08 12.79
C LEU A 6 0.37 -11.26 12.04
N ASN A 7 -0.49 -11.97 12.75
CA ASN A 7 -1.54 -12.84 12.19
C ASN A 7 -1.09 -14.21 11.62
N VAL A 8 -1.43 -15.28 12.34
CA VAL A 8 -1.19 -16.71 12.02
C VAL A 8 -1.68 -17.15 10.61
N ARG A 9 -2.47 -16.32 9.91
CA ARG A 9 -2.96 -16.57 8.55
C ARG A 9 -2.03 -16.10 7.43
N GLN A 10 -1.15 -15.15 7.68
CA GLN A 10 -0.16 -14.68 6.71
C GLN A 10 1.22 -15.03 7.23
N LYS A 11 1.96 -15.87 6.51
CA LYS A 11 3.31 -16.34 6.91
C LYS A 11 4.38 -15.26 6.70
N VAL A 12 4.07 -14.01 7.05
CA VAL A 12 4.92 -12.86 6.79
C VAL A 12 5.14 -12.09 8.09
N THR A 13 6.39 -11.74 8.35
CA THR A 13 6.78 -10.92 9.49
C THR A 13 7.49 -9.67 8.97
N PHE A 14 7.27 -8.52 9.63
CA PHE A 14 7.96 -7.27 9.29
C PHE A 14 8.94 -6.90 10.40
N ASP A 15 10.22 -6.77 10.05
CA ASP A 15 11.24 -6.28 10.98
C ASP A 15 11.34 -4.76 10.89
N ILE A 16 10.74 -4.08 11.85
CA ILE A 16 10.74 -2.62 11.95
C ILE A 16 12.09 -2.04 12.43
N ASN A 17 13.04 -2.88 12.83
CA ASN A 17 14.40 -2.45 13.17
C ASN A 17 15.27 -2.33 11.91
N GLU A 18 14.88 -3.00 10.83
CA GLU A 18 15.52 -2.95 9.52
C GLU A 18 14.64 -2.19 8.53
N LEU A 19 14.82 -0.87 8.50
CA LEU A 19 14.07 0.02 7.62
C LEU A 19 14.90 0.42 6.40
N THR A 20 14.30 0.35 5.22
CA THR A 20 14.88 0.85 3.97
C THR A 20 14.11 2.08 3.50
N GLU A 21 14.80 3.19 3.25
CA GLU A 21 14.20 4.36 2.60
C GLU A 21 13.84 4.00 1.16
N ILE A 22 12.56 4.09 0.82
CA ILE A 22 12.05 3.81 -0.54
C ILE A 22 11.72 5.09 -1.29
N TYR A 23 11.47 6.19 -0.57
CA TYR A 23 11.13 7.47 -1.16
C TYR A 23 11.38 8.60 -0.16
N LYS A 24 11.81 9.75 -0.69
CA LYS A 24 11.98 10.98 0.07
C LYS A 24 11.72 12.20 -0.82
N GLU A 25 10.83 13.07 -0.38
CA GLU A 25 10.55 14.35 -1.04
C GLU A 25 10.27 15.42 0.00
N GLY A 26 11.07 16.49 -0.03
CA GLY A 26 10.98 17.57 0.95
C GLY A 26 11.15 17.05 2.37
N ASN A 27 10.10 17.18 3.18
CA ASN A 27 10.07 16.71 4.57
C ASN A 27 9.30 15.40 4.77
N VAL A 28 8.81 14.78 3.71
CA VAL A 28 8.14 13.47 3.76
C VAL A 28 9.11 12.38 3.31
N GLU A 29 9.18 11.32 4.12
CA GLU A 29 10.01 10.15 3.91
C GLU A 29 9.12 8.92 4.07
N VAL A 30 9.31 7.92 3.22
CA VAL A 30 8.69 6.61 3.42
C VAL A 30 9.75 5.54 3.55
N LEU A 31 9.56 4.75 4.59
CA LEU A 31 10.41 3.65 4.96
C LEU A 31 9.62 2.35 4.77
N LYS A 32 10.26 1.35 4.16
CA LYS A 32 9.76 -0.03 4.13
C LYS A 32 10.46 -0.83 5.22
N ALA A 33 9.71 -1.55 6.04
CA ALA A 33 10.26 -2.57 6.92
C ALA A 33 10.74 -3.79 6.11
N HIS A 34 11.81 -4.44 6.56
CA HIS A 34 12.28 -5.68 5.96
C HIS A 34 11.22 -6.78 6.13
N THR A 35 10.81 -7.39 5.01
CA THR A 35 9.82 -8.47 4.97
C THR A 35 10.53 -9.81 5.12
N ILE A 36 10.12 -10.61 6.11
CA ILE A 36 10.62 -11.97 6.37
C ILE A 36 9.54 -12.99 6.02
N GLY A 37 9.93 -14.07 5.33
CA GLY A 37 9.03 -15.20 5.01
C GLY A 37 8.32 -15.11 3.66
N GLU A 38 8.59 -14.06 2.88
CA GLU A 38 8.06 -13.85 1.53
C GLU A 38 9.12 -14.19 0.46
N ASN A 39 8.75 -14.96 -0.57
CA ASN A 39 9.64 -15.29 -1.69
C ASN A 39 9.42 -14.34 -2.87
N ALA A 40 10.47 -14.14 -3.68
CA ALA A 40 10.39 -13.26 -4.86
C ALA A 40 9.37 -13.72 -5.92
N ASP A 41 9.16 -15.04 -6.01
CA ASP A 41 8.26 -15.69 -6.97
C ASP A 41 6.81 -15.81 -6.46
N ASP A 42 6.53 -15.38 -5.22
CA ASP A 42 5.17 -15.44 -4.67
C ASP A 42 4.27 -14.45 -5.43
N LEU A 43 3.08 -14.93 -5.81
CA LEU A 43 2.05 -14.11 -6.49
C LEU A 43 1.37 -13.11 -5.53
N ILE A 44 1.57 -13.29 -4.23
CA ILE A 44 1.05 -12.40 -3.20
C ILE A 44 2.24 -11.80 -2.47
N LYS A 45 2.31 -10.47 -2.46
CA LYS A 45 3.42 -9.74 -1.84
C LYS A 45 2.92 -8.73 -0.83
N HIS A 46 3.72 -8.49 0.20
CA HIS A 46 3.40 -7.59 1.30
C HIS A 46 4.57 -6.65 1.60
N GLY A 47 4.23 -5.42 1.95
CA GLY A 47 5.17 -4.47 2.54
C GLY A 47 4.51 -3.72 3.67
N MET A 48 5.21 -3.62 4.80
CA MET A 48 4.87 -2.66 5.84
C MET A 48 5.64 -1.37 5.61
N PHE A 49 4.94 -0.26 5.68
CA PHE A 49 5.46 1.05 5.39
C PHE A 49 5.22 1.99 6.56
N LEU A 50 6.20 2.85 6.82
CA LEU A 50 6.12 3.94 7.77
C LEU A 50 6.29 5.24 7.00
N VAL A 51 5.36 6.18 7.20
CA VAL A 51 5.44 7.53 6.64
C VAL A 51 5.93 8.47 7.74
N LYS A 52 7.02 9.17 7.46
CA LYS A 52 7.55 10.22 8.32
C LYS A 52 7.32 11.58 7.69
N LYS A 53 6.99 12.56 8.52
CA LYS A 53 6.99 13.98 8.17
C LYS A 53 7.82 14.76 9.19
N ASN A 54 8.81 15.52 8.73
CA ASN A 54 9.77 16.22 9.60
C ASN A 54 10.46 15.28 10.63
N GLY A 55 10.76 14.04 10.23
CA GLY A 55 11.38 13.02 11.09
C GLY A 55 10.44 12.32 12.08
N VAL A 56 9.17 12.72 12.16
CA VAL A 56 8.15 12.11 13.03
C VAL A 56 7.32 11.13 12.22
N VAL A 57 7.11 9.91 12.72
CA VAL A 57 6.19 8.94 12.09
C VAL A 57 4.77 9.46 12.24
N ILE A 58 4.11 9.72 11.12
CA ILE A 58 2.72 10.18 11.06
C ILE A 58 1.75 9.07 10.66
N ASP A 59 2.26 7.99 10.06
CA ASP A 59 1.46 6.87 9.62
C ASP A 59 2.28 5.58 9.51
N GLU A 60 1.60 4.45 9.70
CA GLU A 60 2.05 3.11 9.39
C GLU A 60 0.92 2.30 8.75
N PHE A 61 1.22 1.52 7.73
CA PHE A 61 0.24 0.65 7.07
C PHE A 61 0.93 -0.49 6.33
N VAL A 62 0.14 -1.49 5.96
CA VAL A 62 0.57 -2.61 5.13
C VAL A 62 -0.05 -2.46 3.75
N VAL A 63 0.75 -2.68 2.71
CA VAL A 63 0.25 -2.86 1.35
C VAL A 63 0.44 -4.30 0.95
N LYS A 64 -0.63 -4.90 0.45
CA LYS A 64 -0.64 -6.23 -0.16
C LYS A 64 -0.97 -6.12 -1.65
N THR A 65 -0.18 -6.78 -2.48
CA THR A 65 -0.50 -7.01 -3.89
C THR A 65 -0.83 -8.49 -4.09
N ASP A 66 -1.79 -8.78 -4.96
CA ASP A 66 -2.27 -10.13 -5.22
C ASP A 66 -2.46 -10.34 -6.73
N GLU A 67 -1.66 -11.25 -7.27
CA GLU A 67 -1.64 -11.66 -8.67
C GLU A 67 -2.11 -13.11 -8.86
N SER A 68 -2.74 -13.70 -7.84
CA SER A 68 -3.14 -15.12 -7.85
C SER A 68 -4.21 -15.44 -8.91
N ILE A 69 -4.95 -14.44 -9.38
CA ILE A 69 -5.98 -14.57 -10.42
C ILE A 69 -5.44 -13.94 -11.72
N PRO A 70 -5.31 -14.68 -12.83
CA PRO A 70 -4.60 -14.20 -14.03
C PRO A 70 -5.08 -12.85 -14.60
N HIS A 71 -6.39 -12.61 -14.66
CA HIS A 71 -7.01 -11.42 -15.24
C HIS A 71 -7.30 -10.31 -14.22
N LEU A 72 -6.99 -10.54 -12.95
CA LEU A 72 -7.27 -9.61 -11.87
C LEU A 72 -5.98 -9.27 -11.14
N ARG A 73 -5.80 -8.00 -10.81
CA ARG A 73 -4.79 -7.56 -9.85
C ARG A 73 -5.50 -6.90 -8.70
N ARG A 74 -5.21 -7.34 -7.47
CA ARG A 74 -5.78 -6.72 -6.28
C ARG A 74 -4.71 -6.00 -5.49
N LEU A 75 -5.02 -4.75 -5.15
CA LEU A 75 -4.24 -3.92 -4.26
C LEU A 75 -5.03 -3.68 -2.98
N ASP A 76 -4.48 -4.12 -1.86
CA ASP A 76 -5.05 -3.92 -0.53
C ASP A 76 -4.14 -2.96 0.27
N LEU A 77 -4.70 -1.86 0.76
CA LEU A 77 -4.09 -1.03 1.79
C LEU A 77 -4.75 -1.37 3.13
N MET A 78 -3.93 -1.71 4.11
CA MET A 78 -4.35 -2.41 5.32
C MET A 78 -3.75 -1.75 6.56
N GLU A 79 -4.48 -1.79 7.67
CA GLU A 79 -3.91 -1.49 8.98
C GLU A 79 -2.89 -2.57 9.36
N THR A 80 -2.06 -2.31 10.37
CA THR A 80 -1.07 -3.29 10.84
C THR A 80 -1.70 -4.55 11.44
N ASP A 81 -2.99 -4.54 11.78
CA ASP A 81 -3.76 -5.75 12.16
C ASP A 81 -4.29 -6.56 10.94
N PHE A 82 -3.89 -6.18 9.73
CA PHE A 82 -4.36 -6.73 8.45
C PHE A 82 -5.86 -6.54 8.17
N SER A 83 -6.50 -5.56 8.79
CA SER A 83 -7.80 -5.09 8.31
C SER A 83 -7.62 -4.13 7.13
N SER A 84 -8.15 -4.49 5.96
CA SER A 84 -8.14 -3.60 4.79
C SER A 84 -9.01 -2.37 5.05
N PHE A 85 -8.46 -1.19 4.75
CA PHE A 85 -9.20 0.08 4.74
C PHE A 85 -9.46 0.59 3.32
N LEU A 86 -8.66 0.19 2.34
CA LEU A 86 -8.93 0.40 0.92
C LEU A 86 -8.54 -0.87 0.14
N SER A 87 -9.44 -1.35 -0.71
CA SER A 87 -9.15 -2.45 -1.64
C SER A 87 -9.58 -2.07 -3.04
N LEU A 88 -8.69 -2.29 -4.01
CA LEU A 88 -8.87 -1.98 -5.42
C LEU A 88 -8.66 -3.24 -6.25
N ASP A 89 -9.61 -3.51 -7.14
CA ASP A 89 -9.60 -4.61 -8.10
C ASP A 89 -9.38 -4.06 -9.50
N PHE A 90 -8.26 -4.41 -10.12
CA PHE A 90 -7.89 -4.02 -11.47
C PHE A 90 -8.17 -5.19 -12.41
N ASN A 91 -9.23 -5.07 -13.22
CA ASN A 91 -9.58 -6.08 -14.22
C ASN A 91 -8.86 -5.78 -15.53
N LEU A 92 -7.96 -6.67 -15.92
CA LEU A 92 -7.12 -6.53 -17.10
C LEU A 92 -7.89 -6.75 -18.42
N GLU A 93 -8.97 -7.52 -18.40
CA GLU A 93 -9.79 -7.81 -19.58
C GLU A 93 -10.74 -6.66 -19.89
N SER A 94 -11.49 -6.20 -18.88
CA SER A 94 -12.42 -5.08 -19.03
C SER A 94 -11.76 -3.72 -18.94
N GLN A 95 -10.46 -3.66 -18.63
CA GLN A 95 -9.68 -2.43 -18.49
C GLN A 95 -10.30 -1.45 -17.50
N SER A 96 -10.66 -1.96 -16.32
CA SER A 96 -11.41 -1.20 -15.32
C SER A 96 -10.86 -1.40 -13.91
N THR A 97 -10.99 -0.36 -13.10
CA THR A 97 -10.70 -0.40 -11.66
C THR A 97 -12.01 -0.39 -10.88
N GLU A 98 -12.17 -1.29 -9.92
CA GLU A 98 -13.28 -1.34 -8.98
C GLU A 98 -12.80 -1.14 -7.54
N VAL A 99 -13.53 -0.33 -6.77
CA VAL A 99 -13.29 -0.16 -5.33
C VAL A 99 -14.12 -1.21 -4.60
N THR A 100 -13.47 -2.22 -4.03
CA THR A 100 -14.17 -3.34 -3.36
C THR A 100 -14.29 -3.15 -1.86
N ASN A 101 -13.50 -2.26 -1.28
CA ASN A 101 -13.58 -1.89 0.13
C ASN A 101 -13.07 -0.46 0.33
N LYS A 102 -13.78 0.32 1.14
CA LYS A 102 -13.39 1.66 1.56
C LYS A 102 -13.92 1.90 2.98
N LYS A 103 -13.01 2.06 3.92
CA LYS A 103 -13.32 2.31 5.33
C LYS A 103 -12.41 3.42 5.86
N PRO A 104 -12.93 4.29 6.73
CA PRO A 104 -12.09 5.22 7.46
C PRO A 104 -10.98 4.47 8.20
N ARG A 105 -9.79 5.07 8.26
CA ARG A 105 -8.67 4.49 9.01
C ARG A 105 -8.95 4.52 10.50
N LYS A 106 -8.44 3.51 11.22
CA LYS A 106 -8.61 3.41 12.67
C LYS A 106 -7.69 4.38 13.43
N LYS A 107 -6.51 4.66 12.88
CA LYS A 107 -5.42 5.37 13.58
C LYS A 107 -5.20 6.82 13.15
N ILE A 108 -5.76 7.22 12.02
CA ILE A 108 -5.66 8.57 11.48
C ILE A 108 -7.07 9.14 11.49
N GLY A 109 -7.27 10.32 12.09
CA GLY A 109 -8.57 11.00 12.14
C GLY A 109 -9.10 11.38 10.76
N ASP A 110 -10.00 12.38 10.67
CA ASP A 110 -10.69 12.76 9.42
C ASP A 110 -9.74 12.97 8.21
N CYS A 111 -8.52 13.45 8.44
CA CYS A 111 -7.48 13.65 7.42
C CYS A 111 -6.98 12.35 6.74
N GLY A 112 -7.22 11.18 7.35
CA GLY A 112 -6.94 9.87 6.73
C GLY A 112 -7.92 9.54 5.60
N GLN A 113 -9.13 10.11 5.63
CA GLN A 113 -10.12 9.92 4.58
C GLN A 113 -9.72 10.66 3.30
N ASP A 114 -9.20 11.88 3.40
CA ASP A 114 -8.72 12.65 2.25
C ASP A 114 -7.58 11.95 1.51
N VAL A 115 -6.68 11.29 2.26
CA VAL A 115 -5.60 10.48 1.69
C VAL A 115 -6.17 9.24 0.98
N ILE A 116 -7.11 8.53 1.59
CA ILE A 116 -7.78 7.39 0.95
C ILE A 116 -8.48 7.84 -0.34
N ASP A 117 -9.19 8.96 -0.29
CA ASP A 117 -9.95 9.50 -1.41
C ASP A 117 -9.02 9.90 -2.56
N CYS A 118 -7.89 10.54 -2.24
CA CYS A 118 -6.85 10.83 -3.22
C CYS A 118 -6.24 9.55 -3.83
N ILE A 119 -5.93 8.53 -3.03
CA ILE A 119 -5.38 7.26 -3.56
C ILE A 119 -6.40 6.59 -4.48
N GLN A 120 -7.66 6.57 -4.08
CA GLN A 120 -8.74 6.05 -4.91
C GLN A 120 -8.81 6.82 -6.23
N ASP A 121 -8.83 8.16 -6.18
CA ASP A 121 -8.88 9.03 -7.35
C ASP A 121 -7.72 8.76 -8.32
N VAL A 122 -6.51 8.57 -7.79
CA VAL A 122 -5.32 8.19 -8.58
C VAL A 122 -5.59 6.95 -9.43
N TYR A 123 -6.23 5.92 -8.87
CA TYR A 123 -6.43 4.63 -9.55
C TYR A 123 -7.77 4.46 -10.26
N THR A 124 -8.76 5.31 -10.01
CA THR A 124 -10.10 5.20 -10.63
C THR A 124 -10.41 6.30 -11.63
N ASN A 125 -9.82 7.49 -11.47
CA ASN A 125 -10.17 8.67 -12.28
C ASN A 125 -9.07 9.08 -13.27
N ASN A 126 -7.84 8.60 -13.10
CA ASN A 126 -6.82 8.70 -14.14
C ASN A 126 -7.05 7.55 -15.15
N GLY A 127 -7.17 7.88 -16.43
CA GLY A 127 -7.56 6.90 -17.46
C GLY A 127 -6.73 5.61 -17.41
N TRP A 128 -7.37 4.48 -17.77
CA TRP A 128 -6.81 3.13 -17.58
C TRP A 128 -5.37 2.96 -18.09
N ALA A 129 -4.98 3.65 -19.16
CA ALA A 129 -3.61 3.61 -19.68
C ALA A 129 -2.54 3.97 -18.62
N SER A 130 -2.83 4.91 -17.73
CA SER A 130 -1.92 5.31 -16.64
C SER A 130 -1.83 4.25 -15.55
N VAL A 131 -2.96 3.63 -15.20
CA VAL A 131 -3.05 2.53 -14.23
C VAL A 131 -2.42 1.25 -14.79
N ALA A 132 -2.60 0.99 -16.09
CA ALA A 132 -2.05 -0.15 -16.80
C ALA A 132 -0.53 -0.22 -16.67
N ALA A 133 0.17 0.92 -16.73
CA ALA A 133 1.62 0.97 -16.53
C ALA A 133 2.04 0.43 -15.15
N PHE A 134 1.25 0.66 -14.11
CA PHE A 134 1.49 0.09 -12.79
C PHE A 134 1.09 -1.39 -12.71
N VAL A 135 -0.11 -1.77 -13.16
CA VAL A 135 -0.63 -3.15 -12.97
C VAL A 135 -0.07 -4.18 -13.94
N THR A 136 0.56 -3.75 -15.04
CA THR A 136 1.21 -4.65 -16.01
C THR A 136 2.74 -4.71 -15.87
N THR A 137 3.32 -3.92 -14.96
CA THR A 137 4.75 -3.98 -14.64
C THR A 137 4.98 -4.76 -13.34
N ALA A 138 6.02 -4.44 -12.58
CA ALA A 138 6.24 -5.04 -11.26
C ALA A 138 5.15 -4.52 -10.30
N PHE A 139 4.02 -5.24 -10.24
CA PHE A 139 2.88 -4.98 -9.36
C PHE A 139 3.25 -5.34 -7.90
N ILE A 140 4.12 -4.53 -7.31
CA ILE A 140 4.72 -4.75 -5.99
C ILE A 140 4.27 -3.68 -4.98
N PRO A 141 4.32 -3.96 -3.67
CA PRO A 141 3.90 -3.02 -2.65
C PRO A 141 4.59 -1.65 -2.72
N GLN A 142 5.89 -1.62 -3.07
CA GLN A 142 6.68 -0.38 -3.09
C GLN A 142 6.17 0.62 -4.13
N THR A 143 5.77 0.16 -5.31
CA THR A 143 5.28 1.03 -6.39
C THR A 143 3.89 1.59 -6.04
N ALA A 144 3.05 0.80 -5.37
CA ALA A 144 1.74 1.25 -4.91
C ALA A 144 1.83 2.40 -3.89
N VAL A 145 2.81 2.35 -2.99
CA VAL A 145 2.99 3.32 -1.90
C VAL A 145 3.44 4.69 -2.37
N VAL A 146 4.14 4.79 -3.51
CA VAL A 146 4.57 6.10 -4.05
C VAL A 146 3.37 7.03 -4.25
N PHE A 147 2.23 6.50 -4.68
CA PHE A 147 1.01 7.29 -4.88
C PHE A 147 0.37 7.73 -3.56
N THR A 148 0.50 6.93 -2.50
CA THR A 148 0.07 7.31 -1.15
C THR A 148 0.82 8.55 -0.66
N ILE A 149 2.10 8.70 -1.03
CA ILE A 149 2.94 9.85 -0.62
C ILE A 149 2.47 11.15 -1.26
N VAL A 150 2.19 11.12 -2.57
CA VAL A 150 1.64 12.29 -3.28
C VAL A 150 0.36 12.75 -2.60
N CYS A 151 -0.49 11.80 -2.21
CA CYS A 151 -1.72 12.10 -1.48
C CYS A 151 -1.47 12.64 -0.06
N TYR A 152 -0.45 12.17 0.64
CA TYR A 152 -0.04 12.77 1.92
C TYR A 152 0.48 14.20 1.76
N ASN A 153 1.30 14.48 0.75
CA ASN A 153 1.84 15.83 0.50
C ASN A 153 0.77 16.85 0.09
N ILE A 154 -0.30 16.42 -0.59
CA ILE A 154 -1.42 17.31 -0.97
C ILE A 154 -2.32 17.62 0.23
N ASN A 155 -2.49 16.67 1.15
CA ASN A 155 -3.49 16.76 2.23
C ASN A 155 -2.92 17.09 3.62
N TYR A 156 -1.59 17.13 3.79
CA TYR A 156 -0.90 17.45 5.06
C TYR A 156 0.20 18.47 4.86
#